data_AF-A0A6I7WFD8-F1
#
_entry.id   AF-A0A6I7WFD8-F1
#
_cell.length_a   1.000
_cell.length_b   1.000
_cell.length_c   1.000
_cell.angle_alpha   90.00
_cell.angle_beta   90.00
_cell.angle_gamma   90.00
#
_symmetry.space_group_name_H-M   'P 1'
#
loop_
_entity.id
_entity.type
_entity.pdbx_description
1 polymer ?
#
loop_
_entity_poly.entity_id
_entity_poly.type
_entity_poly.pdbx_seq_one_letter_code
_entity_poly.pdbx_strand_id
1 'polypeptide(L)'
;KYSQGNANSVCSDLKENHNRSVAKSTVQNVTDWVGSIACAQEENWDYAPPEIDEPITTVVFSLDGAYILMANEGYREAMVGNLSLYDCNGERQHTLYLGEAPEHGKACFKARFKREIKRIKARYPDALYLGIADGAKANWTSQWRASAYPIPRRSTRAWEGLF
;
A
#
# COMPACT_ATOMS: atom_id res chain seq x y z
N LYS A 1 18.07 -16.50 10.83
CA LYS A 1 16.62 -16.73 10.58
C LYS A 1 16.10 -15.95 9.36
N TYR A 2 16.67 -14.77 9.01
CA TYR A 2 16.25 -13.98 7.84
C TYR A 2 17.27 -13.91 6.67
N SER A 3 18.28 -14.79 6.64
CA SER A 3 19.36 -14.76 5.64
C SER A 3 19.19 -15.74 4.47
N GLN A 4 18.12 -16.53 4.44
CA GLN A 4 17.85 -17.56 3.42
C GLN A 4 16.76 -17.03 2.46
N GLY A 5 17.14 -16.20 1.50
CA GLY A 5 16.23 -15.65 0.48
C GLY A 5 15.34 -16.72 -0.17
N ASN A 6 14.06 -16.36 -0.38
CA ASN A 6 12.87 -17.19 -0.60
C ASN A 6 13.05 -18.51 -1.38
N ALA A 7 13.77 -18.51 -2.50
CA ALA A 7 13.80 -19.63 -3.43
C ALA A 7 14.68 -20.79 -2.95
N ASN A 8 15.80 -20.49 -2.27
CA ASN A 8 16.67 -21.55 -1.75
C ASN A 8 15.98 -22.31 -0.61
N SER A 9 15.22 -21.61 0.23
CA SER A 9 14.43 -22.24 1.29
C SER A 9 13.36 -23.16 0.71
N VAL A 10 12.67 -22.72 -0.35
CA VAL A 10 11.70 -23.56 -1.09
C VAL A 10 12.39 -24.77 -1.72
N CYS A 11 13.56 -24.60 -2.34
CA CYS A 11 14.32 -25.71 -2.92
C CYS A 11 14.74 -26.73 -1.85
N SER A 12 15.22 -26.28 -0.68
CA SER A 12 15.57 -27.16 0.42
C SER A 12 14.35 -27.89 0.97
N ASP A 13 13.24 -27.19 1.18
CA ASP A 13 11.99 -27.77 1.67
C ASP A 13 11.45 -28.87 0.72
N LEU A 14 11.41 -28.59 -0.58
CA LEU A 14 11.01 -29.58 -1.59
C LEU A 14 11.95 -30.79 -1.62
N LYS A 15 13.24 -30.59 -1.38
CA LYS A 15 14.22 -31.67 -1.30
C LYS A 15 14.03 -32.49 -0.04
N GLU A 16 13.85 -31.86 1.12
CA GLU A 16 13.79 -32.52 2.43
C GLU A 16 12.46 -33.24 2.65
N ASN A 17 11.34 -32.62 2.28
CA ASN A 17 9.99 -33.14 2.55
C ASN A 17 9.40 -33.96 1.40
N HIS A 18 9.89 -33.75 0.17
CA HIS A 18 9.34 -34.38 -1.03
C HIS A 18 10.38 -35.09 -1.91
N ASN A 19 11.64 -35.16 -1.48
CA ASN A 19 12.77 -35.72 -2.23
C ASN A 19 12.87 -35.17 -3.67
N ARG A 20 12.47 -33.91 -3.87
CA ARG A 20 12.41 -33.28 -5.17
C ARG A 20 13.45 -32.18 -5.30
N SER A 21 14.46 -32.41 -6.13
CA SER A 21 15.45 -31.39 -6.46
C SER A 21 14.90 -30.46 -7.55
N VAL A 22 14.91 -29.15 -7.28
CA VAL A 22 14.44 -28.11 -8.21
C VAL A 22 15.53 -27.04 -8.33
N ALA A 23 15.73 -26.51 -9.52
CA ALA A 23 16.64 -25.39 -9.74
C ALA A 23 16.04 -24.11 -9.14
N LYS A 24 16.89 -23.29 -8.50
CA LYS A 24 16.48 -21.98 -7.95
C LYS A 24 15.76 -21.11 -9.00
N SER A 25 16.28 -21.09 -10.23
CA SER A 25 15.70 -20.34 -11.35
C SER A 25 14.28 -20.79 -11.68
N THR A 26 13.95 -22.08 -11.52
CA THR A 26 12.58 -22.57 -11.74
C THR A 26 11.61 -21.95 -10.72
N VAL A 27 11.98 -21.91 -9.44
CA VAL A 27 11.15 -21.28 -8.39
C VAL A 27 10.98 -19.79 -8.67
N GLN A 28 12.05 -19.10 -9.06
CA GLN A 28 12.00 -17.68 -9.41
C GLN A 28 11.08 -17.44 -10.62
N ASN A 29 11.28 -18.16 -11.73
CA ASN A 29 10.47 -17.99 -12.94
C ASN A 29 8.98 -18.26 -12.70
N VAL A 30 8.64 -19.30 -11.93
CA VAL A 30 7.23 -19.58 -11.59
C VAL A 30 6.64 -18.44 -10.77
N THR A 31 7.38 -17.92 -9.80
CA THR A 31 6.94 -16.78 -8.98
C THR A 31 6.75 -15.53 -9.84
N ASP A 32 7.67 -15.26 -10.77
CA ASP A 32 7.62 -14.11 -11.67
C ASP A 32 6.43 -14.20 -12.65
N TRP A 33 6.15 -15.39 -13.18
CA TRP A 33 4.99 -15.61 -14.06
C TRP A 33 3.67 -15.42 -13.31
N VAL A 34 3.52 -16.03 -12.14
CA VAL A 34 2.32 -15.87 -11.32
C VAL A 34 2.14 -14.41 -10.90
N GLY A 35 3.21 -13.74 -10.50
CA GLY A 35 3.20 -12.32 -10.16
C GLY A 35 2.80 -11.44 -11.34
N SER A 36 3.34 -11.71 -12.54
CA SER A 36 3.00 -10.97 -13.75
C SER A 36 1.52 -11.11 -14.12
N ILE A 37 0.97 -12.32 -14.00
CA ILE A 37 -0.46 -12.58 -14.22
C ILE A 37 -1.30 -11.84 -13.17
N ALA A 38 -0.93 -11.91 -11.89
CA ALA A 38 -1.63 -11.22 -10.82
C ALA A 38 -1.64 -9.70 -11.02
N CYS A 39 -0.49 -9.09 -11.37
CA CYS A 39 -0.40 -7.66 -11.65
C CYS A 39 -1.24 -7.25 -12.88
N ALA A 40 -1.19 -8.02 -13.97
CA ALA A 40 -1.99 -7.75 -15.17
C ALA A 40 -3.50 -7.86 -14.89
N GLN A 41 -3.88 -8.78 -14.01
CA GLN A 41 -5.27 -9.00 -13.65
C GLN A 41 -5.79 -7.95 -12.65
N GLU A 42 -4.94 -7.46 -11.74
CA GLU A 42 -5.29 -6.41 -10.76
C GLU A 42 -5.82 -5.14 -11.43
N GLU A 43 -5.35 -4.79 -12.63
CA GLU A 43 -5.85 -3.63 -13.38
C GLU A 43 -7.32 -3.77 -13.78
N ASN A 44 -7.80 -5.01 -13.94
CA ASN A 44 -9.13 -5.35 -14.44
C ASN A 44 -10.05 -5.92 -13.34
N TRP A 45 -9.51 -6.34 -12.20
CA TRP A 45 -10.31 -6.77 -11.07
C TRP A 45 -10.89 -5.56 -10.32
N ASP A 46 -12.21 -5.53 -10.24
CA ASP A 46 -12.90 -4.73 -9.25
C ASP A 46 -13.05 -5.61 -8.01
N TYR A 47 -12.26 -5.32 -6.97
CA TYR A 47 -12.39 -6.03 -5.72
C TYR A 47 -13.72 -5.60 -5.12
N ALA A 48 -14.70 -6.50 -5.02
CA ALA A 48 -15.90 -6.20 -4.25
C ALA A 48 -15.44 -5.98 -2.80
N PRO A 49 -15.53 -4.75 -2.24
CA PRO A 49 -15.27 -4.58 -0.83
C PRO A 49 -16.24 -5.51 -0.07
N PRO A 50 -15.84 -6.03 1.09
CA PRO A 50 -16.75 -6.84 1.90
C PRO A 50 -18.07 -6.08 2.11
N GLU A 51 -19.16 -6.80 2.29
CA GLU A 51 -20.41 -6.18 2.71
C GLU A 51 -20.16 -5.49 4.05
N ILE A 52 -20.23 -4.16 4.05
CA ILE A 52 -20.08 -3.33 5.24
C ILE A 52 -21.48 -2.83 5.55
N ASP A 53 -22.04 -3.34 6.65
CA ASP A 53 -23.38 -2.99 7.09
C ASP A 53 -23.44 -1.56 7.67
N GLU A 54 -22.33 -1.12 8.27
CA GLU A 54 -22.25 0.19 8.93
C GLU A 54 -21.92 1.32 7.94
N PRO A 55 -22.58 2.49 8.03
CA PRO A 55 -22.25 3.63 7.19
C PRO A 55 -20.84 4.14 7.49
N ILE A 56 -20.01 4.21 6.45
CA ILE A 56 -18.66 4.77 6.56
C ILE A 56 -18.74 6.30 6.68
N THR A 57 -18.27 6.83 7.81
CA THR A 57 -18.24 8.27 8.08
C THR A 57 -16.87 8.88 7.95
N THR A 58 -15.81 8.08 8.08
CA THR A 58 -14.43 8.55 8.00
C THR A 58 -13.57 7.60 7.19
N VAL A 59 -12.75 8.16 6.29
CA VAL A 59 -11.76 7.47 5.48
C VAL A 59 -10.39 8.05 5.80
N VAL A 60 -9.48 7.20 6.26
CA VAL A 60 -8.08 7.56 6.49
C VAL A 60 -7.23 6.92 5.41
N PHE A 61 -6.47 7.72 4.66
CA PHE A 61 -5.44 7.20 3.78
C PHE A 61 -4.06 7.42 4.40
N SER A 62 -3.24 6.37 4.38
CA SER A 62 -1.86 6.46 4.80
C SER A 62 -0.89 5.83 3.82
N LEU A 63 0.33 6.31 3.79
CA LEU A 63 1.38 5.79 2.91
C LEU A 63 2.76 5.87 3.57
N ASP A 64 3.59 4.90 3.23
CA ASP A 64 4.97 4.78 3.71
C ASP A 64 5.88 4.20 2.61
N GLY A 65 7.18 4.45 2.73
CA GLY A 65 8.19 3.98 1.79
C GLY A 65 9.40 3.41 2.51
N ALA A 66 9.90 2.27 2.03
CA ALA A 66 11.10 1.64 2.57
C ALA A 66 12.13 1.40 1.46
N TYR A 67 13.39 1.75 1.72
CA TYR A 67 14.49 1.43 0.80
C TYR A 67 14.92 -0.03 0.96
N ILE A 68 14.85 -0.77 -0.14
CA ILE A 68 15.23 -2.17 -0.25
C ILE A 68 16.49 -2.27 -1.13
N LEU A 69 17.52 -2.95 -0.62
CA LEU A 69 18.73 -3.22 -1.38
C LEU A 69 18.47 -4.33 -2.39
N MET A 70 18.55 -4.00 -3.67
CA MET A 70 18.36 -4.90 -4.80
C MET A 70 19.70 -5.50 -5.24
N ALA A 71 19.71 -6.80 -5.51
CA ALA A 71 20.91 -7.50 -5.95
C ALA A 71 21.43 -6.88 -7.27
N ASN A 72 22.64 -6.33 -7.24
CA ASN A 72 23.30 -5.68 -8.38
C ASN A 72 22.62 -4.41 -8.94
N GLU A 73 21.60 -3.87 -8.27
CA GLU A 73 20.84 -2.72 -8.76
C GLU A 73 20.76 -1.55 -7.76
N GLY A 74 21.44 -1.68 -6.61
CA GLY A 74 21.46 -0.65 -5.56
C GLY A 74 20.16 -0.58 -4.77
N TYR A 75 19.95 0.51 -4.04
CA TYR A 75 18.72 0.72 -3.27
C TYR A 75 17.59 1.18 -4.17
N ARG A 76 16.43 0.53 -4.04
CA ARG A 76 15.16 0.95 -4.63
C ARG A 76 14.14 1.16 -3.53
N GLU A 77 13.14 2.00 -3.79
CA GLU A 77 12.11 2.28 -2.80
C GLU A 77 10.88 1.42 -3.09
N ALA A 78 10.47 0.62 -2.10
CA ALA A 78 9.18 -0.05 -2.08
C ALA A 78 8.18 0.85 -1.37
N MET A 79 6.98 0.97 -1.94
CA MET A 79 5.93 1.82 -1.39
C MET A 79 4.77 0.97 -0.90
N VAL A 80 4.19 1.36 0.23
CA VAL A 80 2.97 0.78 0.77
C VAL A 80 1.98 1.88 1.10
N GLY A 81 0.70 1.58 0.97
CA GLY A 81 -0.38 2.48 1.35
C GLY A 81 -1.59 1.69 1.82
N ASN A 82 -2.43 2.37 2.61
CA ASN A 82 -3.71 1.82 3.00
C ASN A 82 -4.81 2.89 2.96
N LEU A 83 -6.04 2.42 2.80
CA LEU A 83 -7.26 3.18 2.99
C LEU A 83 -8.08 2.46 4.06
N SER A 84 -8.19 3.08 5.24
CA SER A 84 -8.93 2.57 6.38
C SER A 84 -10.31 3.24 6.43
N LEU A 85 -11.37 2.44 6.50
CA LEU A 85 -12.75 2.86 6.54
C LEU A 85 -13.29 2.73 7.97
N TYR A 86 -13.89 3.80 8.49
CA TYR A 86 -14.41 3.88 9.85
C TYR A 86 -15.88 4.28 9.87
N ASP A 87 -16.63 3.70 10.80
CA ASP A 87 -18.02 4.06 11.07
C ASP A 87 -18.14 5.33 11.92
N CYS A 88 -19.35 5.65 12.37
CA CYS A 88 -19.63 6.82 13.21
C CYS A 88 -19.09 6.72 14.66
N ASN A 89 -18.81 5.50 15.13
CA ASN A 89 -18.25 5.24 16.45
C ASN A 89 -16.71 5.30 16.43
N GLY A 90 -16.10 5.42 15.25
CA GLY A 90 -14.66 5.37 15.06
C GLY A 90 -14.12 3.94 15.06
N GLU A 91 -14.97 2.93 14.89
CA GLU A 91 -14.54 1.55 14.72
C GLU A 91 -14.15 1.29 13.26
N ARG A 92 -13.05 0.56 13.05
CA ARG A 92 -12.52 0.29 11.72
C ARG A 92 -13.27 -0.88 11.11
N GLN A 93 -14.04 -0.60 10.07
CA GLN A 93 -14.84 -1.58 9.36
C GLN A 93 -14.03 -2.34 8.30
N HIS A 94 -13.12 -1.66 7.61
CA HIS A 94 -12.29 -2.30 6.59
C HIS A 94 -10.98 -1.55 6.33
N THR A 95 -10.00 -2.27 5.76
CA THR A 95 -8.75 -1.67 5.27
C THR A 95 -8.41 -2.23 3.91
N LEU A 96 -8.26 -1.35 2.93
CA LEU A 96 -7.67 -1.67 1.64
C LEU A 96 -6.16 -1.45 1.72
N TYR A 97 -5.38 -2.42 1.27
CA TYR A 97 -3.92 -2.34 1.22
C TYR A 97 -3.44 -2.28 -0.21
N LEU A 98 -2.48 -1.40 -0.48
CA LEU A 98 -1.80 -1.29 -1.76
C LEU A 98 -0.29 -1.36 -1.52
N GLY A 99 0.39 -2.12 -2.35
CA GLY A 99 1.84 -2.22 -2.35
C GLY A 99 2.37 -2.10 -3.77
N GLU A 100 3.54 -1.49 -3.88
CA GLU A 100 4.33 -1.49 -5.11
C GLU A 100 5.70 -2.07 -4.82
N ALA A 101 6.14 -2.98 -5.70
CA ALA A 101 7.47 -3.57 -5.63
C ALA A 101 8.55 -2.48 -5.79
N PRO A 102 9.81 -2.74 -5.37
CA PRO A 102 10.86 -1.74 -5.44
C PRO A 102 11.05 -1.20 -6.86
N GLU A 103 10.71 0.07 -7.07
CA GLU A 103 10.83 0.76 -8.36
C GLU A 103 11.81 1.93 -8.28
N HIS A 104 12.21 2.45 -9.44
CA HIS A 104 12.96 3.69 -9.50
C HIS A 104 11.97 4.86 -9.35
N GLY A 105 11.81 5.33 -8.11
CA GLY A 105 10.87 6.40 -7.77
C GLY A 105 9.57 5.87 -7.15
N LYS A 106 8.47 6.60 -7.34
CA LYS A 106 7.15 6.32 -6.71
C LYS A 106 5.98 6.49 -7.67
N ALA A 107 6.26 6.51 -8.97
CA ALA A 107 5.30 6.99 -9.97
C ALA A 107 4.14 6.01 -10.14
N CYS A 108 4.44 4.71 -10.27
CA CYS A 108 3.43 3.67 -10.44
C CYS A 108 2.56 3.57 -9.19
N PHE A 109 3.20 3.52 -8.01
CA PHE A 109 2.48 3.50 -6.73
C PHE A 109 1.54 4.71 -6.60
N LYS A 110 2.03 5.93 -6.86
CA LYS A 110 1.21 7.15 -6.75
C LYS A 110 0.04 7.15 -7.73
N ALA A 111 0.21 6.62 -8.93
CA ALA A 111 -0.87 6.51 -9.91
C ALA A 111 -1.96 5.53 -9.43
N ARG A 112 -1.56 4.34 -8.98
CA ARG A 112 -2.46 3.32 -8.43
C ARG A 112 -3.20 3.82 -7.18
N PHE A 113 -2.48 4.41 -6.24
CA PHE A 113 -3.05 4.92 -4.99
C PHE A 113 -4.05 6.07 -5.24
N LYS A 114 -3.77 6.97 -6.20
CA LYS A 114 -4.72 8.01 -6.62
C LYS A 114 -5.99 7.43 -7.25
N ARG A 115 -5.87 6.39 -8.08
CA ARG A 115 -7.01 5.72 -8.69
C ARG A 115 -7.93 5.15 -7.60
N GLU A 116 -7.34 4.54 -6.58
CA GLU A 116 -8.12 3.95 -5.49
C GLU A 116 -8.79 5.00 -4.59
N ILE A 117 -8.08 6.07 -4.26
CA ILE A 117 -8.68 7.22 -3.55
C ILE A 117 -9.87 7.80 -4.33
N LYS A 118 -9.78 7.88 -5.66
CA LYS A 118 -10.89 8.36 -6.51
C LYS A 118 -12.10 7.42 -6.43
N ARG A 119 -11.89 6.11 -6.44
CA ARG A 119 -12.97 5.11 -6.29
C ARG A 119 -13.66 5.21 -4.93
N ILE A 120 -12.87 5.28 -3.85
CA ILE A 120 -13.39 5.44 -2.49
C ILE A 120 -14.16 6.76 -2.34
N LYS A 121 -13.65 7.86 -2.89
CA LYS A 121 -14.35 9.16 -2.91
C LYS A 121 -15.68 9.14 -3.66
N ALA A 122 -15.74 8.39 -4.76
CA ALA A 122 -17.01 8.21 -5.49
C ALA A 122 -18.01 7.38 -4.68
N ARG A 123 -17.54 6.42 -3.87
CA ARG A 123 -18.39 5.54 -3.07
C ARG A 123 -18.85 6.16 -1.75
N TYR A 124 -18.02 6.97 -1.11
CA TYR A 124 -18.32 7.62 0.18
C TYR A 124 -18.13 9.15 0.07
N PRO A 125 -18.93 9.85 -0.75
CA PRO A 125 -18.72 11.28 -1.01
C PRO A 125 -18.84 12.16 0.24
N ASP A 126 -19.65 11.75 1.21
CA ASP A 126 -19.95 12.51 2.42
C ASP A 126 -19.04 12.17 3.62
N ALA A 127 -18.11 11.22 3.47
CA ALA A 127 -17.19 10.85 4.53
C ALA A 127 -16.16 11.95 4.81
N LEU A 128 -15.69 12.04 6.06
CA LEU A 128 -14.50 12.80 6.41
C LEU A 128 -13.26 12.10 5.87
N TYR A 129 -12.39 12.83 5.18
CA TYR A 129 -11.15 12.29 4.63
C TYR A 129 -9.95 12.75 5.44
N LEU A 130 -9.02 11.87 5.81
CA LEU A 130 -7.81 12.22 6.56
C LEU A 130 -6.57 11.59 5.91
N GLY A 131 -5.48 12.33 5.87
CA GLY A 131 -4.21 11.89 5.27
C GLY A 131 -3.07 11.80 6.27
N ILE A 132 -2.38 10.67 6.30
CA ILE A 132 -1.21 10.42 7.16
C ILE A 132 -0.04 9.96 6.30
N ALA A 133 1.08 10.65 6.39
CA ALA A 133 2.32 10.22 5.72
C ALA A 133 3.52 10.66 6.56
N ASP A 134 4.70 10.14 6.23
CA ASP A 134 5.96 10.63 6.76
C ASP A 134 6.22 12.12 6.38
N GLY A 135 7.28 12.72 6.91
CA GLY A 135 7.65 14.09 6.61
C GLY A 135 8.17 14.35 5.18
N ALA A 136 8.18 13.35 4.29
CA ALA A 136 8.75 13.51 2.96
C ALA A 136 7.91 14.49 2.12
N LYS A 137 8.54 15.57 1.66
CA LYS A 137 7.89 16.66 0.91
C LYS A 137 7.06 16.16 -0.29
N ALA A 138 7.53 15.10 -0.95
CA ALA A 138 6.87 14.50 -2.11
C ALA A 138 5.49 13.90 -1.80
N ASN A 139 5.18 13.64 -0.52
CA ASN A 139 3.92 13.06 -0.05
C ASN A 139 2.85 14.14 0.22
N TRP A 140 3.26 15.40 0.40
CA TRP A 140 2.38 16.51 0.81
C TRP A 140 2.10 17.54 -0.29
N THR A 141 2.22 17.13 -1.56
CA THR A 141 1.85 17.99 -2.70
C THR A 141 0.36 18.38 -2.64
N SER A 142 0.00 19.51 -3.25
CA SER A 142 -1.28 20.24 -3.09
C SER A 142 -2.55 19.38 -3.25
N GLN A 143 -2.46 18.24 -3.94
CA GLN A 143 -3.54 17.30 -4.18
C GLN A 143 -3.98 16.51 -2.92
N TRP A 144 -3.13 16.42 -1.89
CA TRP A 144 -3.40 15.75 -0.61
C TRP A 144 -4.03 16.68 0.44
N ARG A 145 -3.85 17.99 0.29
CA ARG A 145 -4.26 19.02 1.27
C ARG A 145 -5.78 19.21 1.39
N ALA A 146 -6.55 18.84 0.37
CA ALA A 146 -7.99 19.07 0.33
C ALA A 146 -8.82 18.24 1.34
N SER A 147 -8.16 17.43 2.18
CA SER A 147 -8.81 16.61 3.21
C SER A 147 -8.50 17.08 4.65
N ALA A 148 -7.68 18.13 4.83
CA ALA A 148 -7.44 18.71 6.16
C ALA A 148 -8.39 19.89 6.41
N TYR A 149 -9.63 19.64 6.81
CA TYR A 149 -10.49 20.66 7.45
C TYR A 149 -10.34 20.58 8.99
N PRO A 150 -10.53 21.70 9.71
CA PRO A 150 -9.83 21.97 10.94
C PRO A 150 -10.43 21.20 12.11
N ILE A 151 -9.55 20.50 12.82
CA ILE A 151 -9.79 20.06 14.20
C ILE A 151 -10.26 21.29 15.00
N PRO A 152 -11.36 21.22 15.77
CA PRO A 152 -11.87 22.35 16.55
C PRO A 152 -10.76 22.97 17.40
N ARG A 153 -10.57 24.28 17.24
CA ARG A 153 -9.55 25.10 17.92
C ARG A 153 -9.65 24.94 19.43
N ARG A 154 -8.89 24.03 20.03
CA ARG A 154 -8.57 24.09 21.47
C ARG A 154 -7.19 23.61 21.90
N SER A 155 -6.30 23.20 20.99
CA SER A 155 -4.90 22.90 21.38
C SER A 155 -3.82 23.07 20.31
N THR A 156 -4.02 23.86 19.26
CA THR A 156 -2.99 24.08 18.24
C THR A 156 -2.13 25.32 18.51
N ARG A 157 -1.13 25.19 19.40
CA ARG A 157 0.13 25.95 19.31
C ARG A 157 1.18 25.05 18.67
N ALA A 158 1.13 24.87 17.35
CA ALA A 158 2.21 24.22 16.61
C ALA A 158 2.21 24.51 15.09
N TRP A 159 1.23 25.23 14.54
CA TRP A 159 0.99 25.22 13.09
C TRP A 159 0.89 26.60 12.43
N GLU A 160 1.57 27.60 12.97
CA GLU A 160 1.83 28.86 12.28
C GLU A 160 3.33 29.15 12.41
N GLY A 161 4.11 28.89 11.34
CA GLY A 161 5.54 29.24 11.36
C GLY A 161 6.49 28.43 10.48
N LEU A 162 6.02 27.55 9.60
CA LEU A 162 6.88 26.90 8.61
C LEU A 162 6.13 26.80 7.29
N PHE A 163 6.06 27.90 6.55
CA PHE A 163 6.17 28.06 5.10
C PHE A 163 5.98 29.54 4.74
#